data_AF-A0A2G2YAZ7-F1
#
_entry.id   AF-A0A2G2YAZ7-F1
#
_cell.length_a   1.000
_cell.length_b   1.000
_cell.length_c   1.000
_cell.angle_alpha   90.00
_cell.angle_beta   90.00
_cell.angle_gamma   90.00
#
_symmetry.space_group_name_H-M   'P 1'
#
loop_
_entity.id
_entity.type
_entity.pdbx_description
1 polymer ?
#
loop_
_entity_poly.entity_id
_entity_poly.type
_entity_poly.pdbx_seq_one_letter_code
_entity_poly.pdbx_strand_id
1 'polypeptide(L)'
;MISFFNKILVFFFFFFFMVFIELGNARIISDFQFKQQKFHFPTVYVDQSGHGNFATIQSAIDSVPQNNQNWICIIIKAGQYREQVKIPRENPYIYLKGEEFGKIIVTWDAHDTIATDATFTTEADNTIVESITFINSYNYPPKSNNNPRVVAVAAMISGDKSVFYNCKFLGLQDTLWDVEGRHYFKLCTMEGAVDFIFGNGQSIYEGCLISVNADALDGSLGYITAQGRSNPNDKSGFVFKNCDVNGNGQTFLGRPWRDYARVIFYDCNMSSVTTPQGWDAGKFVGKEKQLTFVEENCKGMGSNNSKRVPWKAKLSQQELQQLTSLFH
;
A
#
# COMPACT_ATOMS: atom_id res chain seq x y z
N MET A 1 -18.12 29.64 -0.64
CA MET A 1 -16.68 29.97 -0.79
C MET A 1 -15.80 29.38 0.32
N ILE A 2 -16.23 29.37 1.59
CA ILE A 2 -15.49 28.77 2.72
C ILE A 2 -15.36 27.23 2.62
N SER A 3 -16.36 26.52 2.06
CA SER A 3 -16.29 25.04 1.96
C SER A 3 -15.39 24.51 0.85
N PHE A 4 -14.99 25.34 -0.12
CA PHE A 4 -14.04 24.95 -1.17
C PHE A 4 -12.59 25.06 -0.68
N PHE A 5 -12.30 26.07 0.15
CA PHE A 5 -10.98 26.25 0.76
C PHE A 5 -10.62 25.14 1.77
N ASN A 6 -11.59 24.61 2.53
CA ASN A 6 -11.34 23.49 3.47
C ASN A 6 -11.05 22.14 2.78
N LYS A 7 -11.53 21.93 1.54
CA LYS A 7 -11.38 20.65 0.82
C LYS A 7 -9.97 20.46 0.25
N ILE A 8 -9.34 21.54 -0.20
CA ILE A 8 -7.95 21.52 -0.71
C ILE A 8 -6.96 21.50 0.47
N LEU A 9 -7.28 22.18 1.59
CA LEU A 9 -6.37 22.28 2.73
C LEU A 9 -6.11 20.94 3.45
N VAL A 10 -7.08 20.01 3.53
CA VAL A 10 -6.91 18.77 4.31
C VAL A 10 -5.92 17.79 3.66
N PHE A 11 -5.97 17.63 2.33
CA PHE A 11 -4.95 16.84 1.61
C PHE A 11 -3.57 17.51 1.73
N PHE A 12 -3.52 18.84 1.61
CA PHE A 12 -2.28 19.60 1.82
C PHE A 12 -1.78 19.59 3.28
N PHE A 13 -2.65 19.48 4.30
CA PHE A 13 -2.27 19.59 5.71
C PHE A 13 -1.91 18.25 6.34
N PHE A 14 -2.58 17.14 6.00
CA PHE A 14 -2.08 15.80 6.34
C PHE A 14 -0.69 15.59 5.74
N PHE A 15 -0.51 16.10 4.52
CA PHE A 15 0.78 16.09 3.83
C PHE A 15 1.82 17.02 4.51
N PHE A 16 1.46 18.27 4.88
CA PHE A 16 2.38 19.19 5.56
C PHE A 16 2.79 18.73 6.95
N PHE A 17 1.89 18.11 7.72
CA PHE A 17 2.22 17.56 9.04
C PHE A 17 3.21 16.39 8.94
N MET A 18 3.19 15.63 7.84
CA MET A 18 4.14 14.54 7.57
C MET A 18 5.53 14.99 7.08
N VAL A 19 5.66 16.19 6.48
CA VAL A 19 6.95 16.72 5.98
C VAL A 19 7.84 17.27 7.11
N PHE A 20 7.26 17.79 8.20
CA PHE A 20 8.05 18.40 9.27
C PHE A 20 8.79 17.42 10.19
N ILE A 21 8.50 16.12 10.12
CA ILE A 21 9.26 15.11 10.88
C ILE A 21 10.60 14.76 10.17
N GLU A 22 10.77 15.05 8.87
CA GLU A 22 11.99 14.70 8.11
C GLU A 22 13.05 15.80 8.04
N LEU A 23 12.74 17.06 8.35
CA LEU A 23 13.75 18.13 8.41
C LEU A 23 14.34 18.23 9.81
N GLY A 24 15.12 17.23 10.19
CA GLY A 24 16.01 17.24 11.34
C GLY A 24 17.12 18.28 11.21
N ASN A 25 16.79 19.56 11.44
CA ASN A 25 17.74 20.60 11.80
C ASN A 25 17.31 21.19 13.15
N ALA A 26 17.86 20.62 14.21
CA ALA A 26 17.60 20.95 15.61
C ALA A 26 18.12 22.34 16.06
N ARG A 27 17.98 23.39 15.24
CA ARG A 27 18.41 24.76 15.60
C ARG A 27 17.45 25.89 15.22
N ILE A 28 16.24 25.59 14.76
CA ILE A 28 15.16 26.59 14.66
C ILE A 28 13.93 26.02 15.39
N ILE A 29 14.10 25.74 16.68
CA ILE A 29 13.00 25.48 17.60
C ILE A 29 13.02 26.60 18.64
N SER A 30 12.68 27.80 18.18
CA SER A 30 12.17 28.88 19.01
C SER A 30 11.36 29.78 18.09
N ASP A 31 10.07 29.91 18.37
CA ASP A 31 9.11 30.88 17.81
C ASP A 31 8.20 30.50 16.63
N PHE A 32 8.07 29.23 16.26
CA PHE A 32 6.87 28.78 15.54
C PHE A 32 5.93 28.02 16.48
N GLN A 33 5.02 28.76 17.13
CA GLN A 33 3.80 28.17 17.68
C GLN A 33 2.96 27.62 16.52
N PHE A 34 3.24 26.39 16.10
CA PHE A 34 2.28 25.62 15.32
C PHE A 34 1.04 25.41 16.19
N LYS A 35 0.02 26.26 16.01
CA LYS A 35 -1.34 25.90 16.38
C LYS A 35 -1.66 24.63 15.60
N GLN A 36 -1.68 23.47 16.26
CA GLN A 36 -2.33 22.27 15.72
C GLN A 36 -3.74 22.68 15.32
N GLN A 37 -3.97 22.86 14.03
CA GLN A 37 -5.30 23.10 13.51
C GLN A 37 -6.02 21.76 13.63
N LYS A 38 -6.77 21.58 14.74
CA LYS A 38 -7.63 20.41 14.92
C LYS A 38 -8.70 20.47 13.84
N PHE A 39 -8.57 19.65 12.81
CA PHE A 39 -9.68 19.44 11.88
C PHE A 39 -10.80 18.75 12.63
N HIS A 40 -11.94 19.43 12.72
CA HIS A 40 -13.16 18.84 13.24
C HIS A 40 -13.90 18.16 12.09
N PHE A 41 -13.66 16.86 11.93
CA PHE A 41 -14.51 16.00 11.11
C PHE A 41 -15.67 15.50 11.97
N PRO A 42 -16.90 15.42 11.45
CA PRO A 42 -17.92 14.55 12.02
C PRO A 42 -17.30 13.17 12.28
N THR A 43 -17.40 12.71 13.52
CA THR A 43 -16.70 11.51 13.99
C THR A 43 -17.70 10.52 14.57
N VAL A 44 -17.60 9.27 14.14
CA VAL A 44 -18.34 8.14 14.72
C VAL A 44 -17.36 7.09 15.22
N TYR A 45 -17.77 6.35 16.24
CA TYR A 45 -16.94 5.34 16.92
C TYR A 45 -17.47 3.94 16.67
N VAL A 46 -16.55 3.02 16.37
CA VAL A 46 -16.81 1.58 16.28
C VAL A 46 -16.22 0.90 17.50
N ASP A 47 -17.04 0.16 18.24
CA ASP A 47 -16.65 -0.57 19.44
C ASP A 47 -17.48 -1.85 19.57
N GLN A 48 -16.83 -3.01 19.47
CA GLN A 48 -17.48 -4.32 19.56
C GLN A 48 -18.15 -4.57 20.92
N SER A 49 -17.76 -3.83 21.97
CA SER A 49 -18.36 -3.92 23.31
C SER A 49 -19.65 -3.10 23.47
N GLY A 50 -20.04 -2.33 22.44
CA GLY A 50 -21.29 -1.56 22.42
C GLY A 50 -21.20 -0.14 23.00
N HIS A 51 -20.02 0.33 23.40
CA HIS A 51 -19.82 1.71 23.88
C HIS A 51 -19.53 2.73 22.76
N GLY A 52 -19.66 2.32 21.49
CA GLY A 52 -19.50 3.14 20.30
C GLY A 52 -20.84 3.48 19.65
N ASN A 53 -20.81 4.23 18.55
CA ASN A 53 -21.98 4.44 17.70
C ASN A 53 -22.38 3.15 16.96
N PHE A 54 -21.39 2.31 16.64
CA PHE A 54 -21.55 1.08 15.88
C PHE A 54 -20.75 -0.05 16.53
N ALA A 55 -21.20 -1.30 16.35
CA ALA A 55 -20.48 -2.48 16.81
C ALA A 55 -19.54 -3.07 15.74
N THR A 56 -19.79 -2.77 14.47
CA THR A 56 -19.04 -3.30 13.32
C THR A 56 -18.48 -2.17 12.46
N ILE A 57 -17.40 -2.45 11.73
CA ILE A 57 -16.78 -1.44 10.85
C ILE A 57 -17.70 -1.16 9.67
N GLN A 58 -18.28 -2.22 9.07
CA GLN A 58 -19.14 -2.05 7.91
C GLN A 58 -20.37 -1.19 8.22
N SER A 59 -21.03 -1.39 9.37
CA SER A 59 -22.22 -0.59 9.71
C SER A 59 -21.91 0.90 9.89
N ALA A 60 -20.72 1.27 10.35
CA ALA A 60 -20.29 2.65 10.41
C ALA A 60 -20.09 3.26 9.02
N ILE A 61 -19.50 2.49 8.09
CA ILE A 61 -19.34 2.91 6.68
C ILE A 61 -20.72 3.07 6.01
N ASP A 62 -21.62 2.12 6.22
CA ASP A 62 -22.98 2.14 5.65
C ASP A 62 -23.82 3.32 6.16
N SER A 63 -23.48 3.87 7.33
CA SER A 63 -24.13 5.06 7.88
C SER A 63 -23.75 6.36 7.17
N VAL A 64 -22.65 6.36 6.40
CA VAL A 64 -22.22 7.51 5.61
C VAL A 64 -23.17 7.68 4.43
N PRO A 65 -23.79 8.87 4.24
CA PRO A 65 -24.65 9.13 3.10
C PRO A 65 -23.93 8.92 1.77
N GLN A 66 -24.62 8.31 0.82
CA GLN A 66 -24.11 8.23 -0.56
C GLN A 66 -23.83 9.62 -1.14
N ASN A 67 -22.85 9.69 -2.02
CA ASN A 67 -22.32 10.90 -2.65
C ASN A 67 -21.82 11.95 -1.65
N ASN A 68 -21.36 11.49 -0.47
CA ASN A 68 -20.82 12.35 0.58
C ASN A 68 -19.76 13.32 0.03
N GLN A 69 -19.77 14.55 0.55
CA GLN A 69 -18.88 15.62 0.09
C GLN A 69 -18.01 16.20 1.21
N ASN A 70 -18.08 15.63 2.40
CA ASN A 70 -17.42 16.11 3.61
C ASN A 70 -16.64 14.98 4.28
N TRP A 71 -15.44 15.24 4.76
CA TRP A 71 -14.68 14.24 5.49
C TRP A 71 -15.44 13.74 6.71
N ILE A 72 -15.62 12.42 6.81
CA ILE A 72 -16.17 11.73 7.99
C ILE A 72 -15.06 10.85 8.57
N CYS A 73 -14.81 10.99 9.88
CA CYS A 73 -13.86 10.16 10.59
C CYS A 73 -14.60 8.99 11.26
N ILE A 74 -14.15 7.78 10.99
CA ILE A 74 -14.63 6.56 11.64
C ILE A 74 -13.48 6.06 12.52
N ILE A 75 -13.60 6.23 13.84
CA ILE A 75 -12.60 5.76 14.81
C ILE A 75 -12.96 4.36 15.26
N ILE A 76 -12.04 3.42 15.09
CA ILE A 76 -12.22 2.01 15.43
C ILE A 76 -11.41 1.72 16.69
N LYS A 77 -12.07 1.26 17.74
CA LYS A 77 -11.41 0.85 18.97
C LYS A 77 -10.61 -0.44 18.79
N ALA A 78 -9.69 -0.69 19.71
CA ALA A 78 -8.91 -1.93 19.74
C ALA A 78 -9.82 -3.17 19.68
N GLY A 79 -9.50 -4.13 18.81
CA GLY A 79 -10.33 -5.30 18.60
C GLY A 79 -9.92 -6.13 17.38
N GLN A 80 -10.45 -7.35 17.35
CA GLN A 80 -10.37 -8.24 16.18
C GLN A 80 -11.74 -8.28 15.50
N TYR A 81 -11.79 -7.70 14.31
CA TYR A 81 -12.98 -7.55 13.49
C TYR A 81 -12.94 -8.62 12.40
N ARG A 82 -13.71 -9.70 12.57
CA ARG A 82 -13.88 -10.72 11.52
C ARG A 82 -15.00 -10.29 10.58
N GLU A 83 -14.67 -9.41 9.65
CA GLU A 83 -15.59 -8.78 8.71
C GLU A 83 -14.93 -8.65 7.34
N GLN A 84 -15.74 -8.73 6.29
CA GLN A 84 -15.36 -8.21 4.98
C GLN A 84 -15.81 -6.76 4.90
N VAL A 85 -14.86 -5.83 4.76
CA VAL A 85 -15.11 -4.39 4.81
C VAL A 85 -15.01 -3.78 3.42
N LYS A 86 -16.05 -3.06 2.99
CA LYS A 86 -16.08 -2.35 1.71
C LYS A 86 -16.47 -0.89 1.91
N ILE A 87 -15.63 0.01 1.40
CA ILE A 87 -15.98 1.40 1.14
C ILE A 87 -16.43 1.50 -0.33
N PRO A 88 -17.74 1.60 -0.59
CA PRO A 88 -18.27 1.62 -1.95
C PRO A 88 -17.93 2.95 -2.64
N ARG A 89 -17.86 2.93 -3.97
CA ARG A 89 -17.51 4.11 -4.80
C ARG A 89 -18.33 5.35 -4.46
N GLU A 90 -19.58 5.16 -4.06
CA GLU A 90 -20.54 6.21 -3.72
C GLU A 90 -20.21 6.91 -2.38
N ASN A 91 -19.24 6.43 -1.60
CA ASN A 91 -18.94 6.94 -0.25
C ASN A 91 -17.52 7.55 -0.16
N PRO A 92 -17.19 8.61 -0.92
CA PRO A 92 -15.88 9.26 -0.84
C PRO A 92 -15.72 10.08 0.45
N TYR A 93 -14.49 10.54 0.70
CA TYR A 93 -14.11 11.36 1.87
C TYR A 93 -14.31 10.63 3.22
N ILE A 94 -13.87 9.38 3.30
CA ILE A 94 -13.85 8.62 4.55
C ILE A 94 -12.42 8.57 5.10
N TYR A 95 -12.29 8.89 6.38
CA TYR A 95 -11.07 8.69 7.16
C TYR A 95 -11.30 7.59 8.19
N LEU A 96 -10.82 6.39 7.87
CA LEU A 96 -10.90 5.20 8.70
C LEU A 96 -9.66 5.11 9.59
N LYS A 97 -9.83 5.21 10.91
CA LYS A 97 -8.71 5.35 11.85
C LYS A 97 -8.79 4.32 12.99
N GLY A 98 -7.75 3.52 13.17
CA GLY A 98 -7.55 2.78 14.41
C GLY A 98 -7.19 3.72 15.56
N GLU A 99 -7.91 3.62 16.69
CA GLU A 99 -7.67 4.44 17.89
C GLU A 99 -6.28 4.20 18.47
N GLU A 100 -5.84 2.94 18.47
CA GLU A 100 -4.56 2.51 19.03
C GLU A 100 -3.74 1.73 17.99
N PHE A 101 -2.49 2.17 17.80
CA PHE A 101 -1.60 1.51 16.84
C PHE A 101 -1.41 0.02 17.15
N GLY A 102 -1.54 -0.81 16.10
CA GLY A 102 -1.29 -2.25 16.17
C GLY A 102 -2.37 -3.07 16.89
N LYS A 103 -3.48 -2.45 17.31
CA LYS A 103 -4.55 -3.13 18.06
C LYS A 103 -5.84 -3.37 17.28
N ILE A 104 -5.97 -2.80 16.07
CA ILE A 104 -7.13 -2.99 15.21
C ILE A 104 -6.75 -3.97 14.10
N ILE A 105 -7.36 -5.15 14.13
CA ILE A 105 -7.14 -6.21 13.15
C ILE A 105 -8.47 -6.50 12.46
N VAL A 106 -8.50 -6.37 11.14
CA VAL A 106 -9.61 -6.78 10.28
C VAL A 106 -9.18 -8.04 9.54
N THR A 107 -9.96 -9.11 9.66
CA THR A 107 -9.59 -10.42 9.12
C THR A 107 -10.75 -11.08 8.38
N TRP A 108 -10.45 -11.66 7.22
CA TRP A 108 -11.36 -12.51 6.45
C TRP A 108 -10.58 -13.62 5.75
N ASP A 109 -11.27 -14.63 5.20
CA ASP A 109 -10.66 -15.84 4.61
C ASP A 109 -11.27 -16.24 3.25
N ALA A 110 -11.94 -15.31 2.58
CA ALA A 110 -12.38 -15.52 1.20
C ALA A 110 -11.17 -15.59 0.25
N HIS A 111 -11.28 -16.39 -0.81
CA HIS A 111 -10.19 -16.77 -1.70
C HIS A 111 -10.72 -17.19 -3.08
N ASP A 112 -9.81 -17.29 -4.05
CA ASP A 112 -10.03 -17.64 -5.47
C ASP A 112 -10.61 -16.50 -6.35
N THR A 113 -11.54 -15.68 -5.86
CA THR A 113 -12.11 -14.57 -6.66
C THR A 113 -11.58 -13.21 -6.24
N ILE A 114 -10.50 -12.78 -6.90
CA ILE A 114 -9.74 -11.56 -6.57
C ILE A 114 -10.63 -10.32 -6.34
N ALA A 115 -11.69 -10.13 -7.15
CA ALA A 115 -12.53 -8.92 -7.14
C ALA A 115 -13.58 -8.86 -6.04
N THR A 116 -13.97 -10.00 -5.47
CA THR A 116 -15.03 -10.07 -4.45
C THR A 116 -14.52 -10.50 -3.10
N ASP A 117 -13.30 -11.03 -3.01
CA ASP A 117 -12.85 -11.80 -1.84
C ASP A 117 -11.79 -11.08 -1.00
N ALA A 118 -11.53 -9.81 -1.29
CA ALA A 118 -10.64 -8.99 -0.48
C ALA A 118 -11.21 -8.81 0.93
N THR A 119 -10.35 -8.87 1.95
CA THR A 119 -10.75 -8.57 3.34
C THR A 119 -11.18 -7.11 3.49
N PHE A 120 -10.46 -6.20 2.84
CA PHE A 120 -10.79 -4.78 2.74
C PHE A 120 -10.83 -4.31 1.30
N THR A 121 -11.88 -3.59 0.93
CA THR A 121 -12.02 -2.97 -0.39
C THR A 121 -12.30 -1.48 -0.22
N THR A 122 -11.59 -0.63 -0.96
CA THR A 122 -12.07 0.73 -1.23
C THR A 122 -12.11 1.01 -2.72
N GLU A 123 -13.31 1.35 -3.18
CA GLU A 123 -13.58 1.84 -4.54
C GLU A 123 -13.82 3.36 -4.54
N ALA A 124 -13.74 4.00 -3.38
CA ALA A 124 -14.13 5.39 -3.18
C ALA A 124 -12.93 6.33 -3.24
N ASP A 125 -13.10 7.42 -3.97
CA ASP A 125 -12.09 8.47 -4.03
C ASP A 125 -11.90 9.17 -2.68
N ASN A 126 -10.69 9.68 -2.42
CA ASN A 126 -10.35 10.41 -1.20
C ASN A 126 -10.60 9.55 0.06
N THR A 127 -10.03 8.36 0.08
CA THR A 127 -10.02 7.48 1.26
C THR A 127 -8.72 7.69 2.05
N ILE A 128 -8.81 7.87 3.38
CA ILE A 128 -7.65 7.81 4.27
C ILE A 128 -7.85 6.63 5.21
N VAL A 129 -6.83 5.77 5.34
CA VAL A 129 -6.81 4.68 6.31
C VAL A 129 -5.56 4.79 7.17
N GLU A 130 -5.72 4.72 8.48
CA GLU A 130 -4.62 4.85 9.42
C GLU A 130 -4.64 3.79 10.53
N SER A 131 -3.48 3.19 10.78
CA SER A 131 -3.23 2.32 11.95
C SER A 131 -4.15 1.09 12.02
N ILE A 132 -4.46 0.47 10.88
CA ILE A 132 -5.28 -0.75 10.78
C ILE A 132 -4.48 -1.87 10.13
N THR A 133 -4.63 -3.09 10.63
CA THR A 133 -4.08 -4.31 10.02
C THR A 133 -5.19 -5.06 9.29
N PHE A 134 -4.98 -5.34 8.00
CA PHE A 134 -5.85 -6.15 7.15
C PHE A 134 -5.17 -7.49 6.88
N ILE A 135 -5.87 -8.59 7.17
CA ILE A 135 -5.35 -9.95 7.05
C ILE A 135 -6.31 -10.78 6.20
N ASN A 136 -5.81 -11.38 5.11
CA ASN A 136 -6.49 -12.53 4.55
C ASN A 136 -5.92 -13.81 5.18
N SER A 137 -6.69 -14.45 6.04
CA SER A 137 -6.26 -15.59 6.85
C SER A 137 -6.41 -16.94 6.15
N TYR A 138 -6.81 -16.99 4.87
CA TYR A 138 -7.06 -18.28 4.19
C TYR A 138 -5.81 -19.17 4.20
N ASN A 139 -4.67 -18.68 3.73
CA ASN A 139 -3.39 -19.40 3.70
C ASN A 139 -2.27 -18.67 4.46
N TYR A 140 -2.66 -17.76 5.35
CA TYR A 140 -1.77 -17.00 6.23
C TYR A 140 -2.09 -17.29 7.71
N PRO A 141 -1.10 -17.27 8.63
CA PRO A 141 0.33 -17.26 8.35
C PRO A 141 0.81 -18.66 7.95
N PRO A 142 1.72 -18.80 6.96
CA PRO A 142 2.02 -20.08 6.33
C PRO A 142 2.66 -21.12 7.26
N LYS A 143 3.31 -20.71 8.35
CA LYS A 143 3.94 -21.64 9.31
C LYS A 143 2.94 -22.37 10.20
N SER A 144 1.73 -21.83 10.36
CA SER A 144 0.69 -22.42 11.22
C SER A 144 -0.63 -22.64 10.48
N ASN A 145 -0.61 -22.55 9.15
CA ASN A 145 -1.78 -22.71 8.30
C ASN A 145 -1.44 -23.74 7.20
N ASN A 146 -2.24 -24.80 7.13
CA ASN A 146 -2.03 -25.93 6.20
C ASN A 146 -2.91 -25.84 4.94
N ASN A 147 -3.67 -24.75 4.77
CA ASN A 147 -4.48 -24.56 3.57
C ASN A 147 -3.59 -24.41 2.33
N PRO A 148 -4.04 -24.88 1.16
CA PRO A 148 -3.28 -24.74 -0.08
C PRO A 148 -3.02 -23.26 -0.39
N ARG A 149 -1.87 -22.96 -1.00
CA ARG A 149 -1.61 -21.63 -1.52
C ARG A 149 -2.53 -21.37 -2.72
N VAL A 150 -3.32 -20.31 -2.60
CA VAL A 150 -4.26 -19.78 -3.59
C VAL A 150 -4.25 -18.25 -3.49
N VAL A 151 -4.90 -17.58 -4.43
CA VAL A 151 -5.11 -16.13 -4.38
C VAL A 151 -5.99 -15.78 -3.18
N ALA A 152 -5.47 -14.93 -2.29
CA ALA A 152 -6.11 -14.55 -1.04
C ALA A 152 -5.80 -13.08 -0.70
N VAL A 153 -6.69 -12.18 -1.13
CA VAL A 153 -6.45 -10.72 -1.10
C VAL A 153 -6.76 -10.15 0.28
N ALA A 154 -5.79 -9.45 0.89
CA ALA A 154 -5.99 -8.71 2.13
C ALA A 154 -6.62 -7.34 1.86
N ALA A 155 -6.21 -6.66 0.79
CA ALA A 155 -6.82 -5.41 0.38
C ALA A 155 -6.89 -5.20 -1.14
N MET A 156 -8.02 -4.65 -1.61
CA MET A 156 -8.24 -4.19 -2.98
C MET A 156 -8.50 -2.68 -2.99
N ILE A 157 -7.67 -1.92 -3.69
CA ILE A 157 -7.72 -0.45 -3.72
C ILE A 157 -7.91 0.03 -5.17
N SER A 158 -9.02 0.70 -5.46
CA SER A 158 -9.31 1.27 -6.80
C SER A 158 -9.81 2.72 -6.79
N GLY A 159 -10.12 3.30 -5.62
CA GLY A 159 -10.53 4.70 -5.50
C GLY A 159 -9.34 5.68 -5.58
N ASP A 160 -9.47 6.75 -6.35
CA ASP A 160 -8.38 7.70 -6.58
C ASP A 160 -8.08 8.57 -5.34
N LYS A 161 -6.80 8.96 -5.17
CA LYS A 161 -6.31 9.77 -4.03
C LYS A 161 -6.51 9.07 -2.69
N SER A 162 -6.19 7.79 -2.62
CA SER A 162 -6.23 7.02 -1.37
C SER A 162 -4.89 7.07 -0.63
N VAL A 163 -4.94 7.28 0.69
CA VAL A 163 -3.77 7.31 1.57
C VAL A 163 -3.88 6.22 2.62
N PHE A 164 -2.80 5.46 2.79
CA PHE A 164 -2.66 4.47 3.84
C PHE A 164 -1.45 4.83 4.69
N TYR A 165 -1.67 5.08 5.98
CA TYR A 165 -0.60 5.45 6.90
C TYR A 165 -0.50 4.45 8.03
N ASN A 166 0.70 3.88 8.21
CA ASN A 166 0.98 2.98 9.32
C ASN A 166 0.04 1.75 9.36
N CYS A 167 -0.39 1.29 8.18
CA CYS A 167 -1.26 0.14 8.00
C CYS A 167 -0.44 -1.14 7.75
N LYS A 168 -1.06 -2.30 7.94
CA LYS A 168 -0.46 -3.59 7.59
C LYS A 168 -1.38 -4.37 6.66
N PHE A 169 -0.82 -4.97 5.63
CA PHE A 169 -1.51 -5.85 4.68
C PHE A 169 -0.80 -7.20 4.70
N LEU A 170 -1.46 -8.21 5.25
CA LEU A 170 -0.85 -9.51 5.53
C LEU A 170 -1.58 -10.62 4.76
N GLY A 171 -0.83 -11.39 4.00
CA GLY A 171 -1.32 -12.51 3.20
C GLY A 171 -0.15 -13.32 2.64
N LEU A 172 -0.40 -14.09 1.58
CA LEU A 172 0.65 -14.92 0.96
C LEU A 172 0.76 -14.73 -0.55
N GLN A 173 -0.29 -15.05 -1.30
CA GLN A 173 -0.36 -14.79 -2.74
C GLN A 173 -1.41 -13.70 -2.97
N ASP A 174 -1.04 -12.68 -3.77
CA ASP A 174 -1.90 -11.57 -4.17
C ASP A 174 -2.44 -10.76 -2.97
N THR A 175 -1.58 -10.43 -2.00
CA THR A 175 -1.97 -9.78 -0.74
C THR A 175 -2.58 -8.39 -0.91
N LEU A 176 -1.93 -7.51 -1.66
CA LEU A 176 -2.38 -6.15 -1.93
C LEU A 176 -2.64 -5.98 -3.43
N TRP A 177 -3.93 -5.89 -3.78
CA TRP A 177 -4.36 -5.51 -5.12
C TRP A 177 -4.50 -3.99 -5.22
N ASP A 178 -3.43 -3.34 -5.65
CA ASP A 178 -3.36 -1.92 -5.96
C ASP A 178 -3.84 -1.67 -7.41
N VAL A 179 -5.17 -1.65 -7.58
CA VAL A 179 -5.87 -1.81 -8.85
C VAL A 179 -5.59 -0.66 -9.81
N GLU A 180 -6.01 0.55 -9.45
CA GLU A 180 -5.97 1.75 -10.28
C GLU A 180 -6.14 3.01 -9.42
N GLY A 181 -5.80 4.18 -9.95
CA GLY A 181 -5.86 5.44 -9.21
C GLY A 181 -4.52 5.83 -8.59
N ARG A 182 -4.49 6.99 -7.93
CA ARG A 182 -3.30 7.51 -7.25
C ARG A 182 -3.32 7.14 -5.78
N HIS A 183 -2.32 6.37 -5.34
CA HIS A 183 -2.25 5.91 -3.96
C HIS A 183 -0.93 6.27 -3.30
N TYR A 184 -1.00 6.54 -2.00
CA TYR A 184 0.18 6.78 -1.18
C TYR A 184 0.16 5.91 0.07
N PHE A 185 1.13 5.02 0.18
CA PHE A 185 1.32 4.14 1.33
C PHE A 185 2.55 4.63 2.09
N LYS A 186 2.38 5.04 3.35
CA LYS A 186 3.48 5.56 4.16
C LYS A 186 3.61 4.79 5.47
N LEU A 187 4.83 4.34 5.79
CA LEU A 187 5.14 3.54 6.99
C LEU A 187 4.28 2.26 7.08
N CYS A 188 3.84 1.73 5.95
CA CYS A 188 3.03 0.52 5.92
C CYS A 188 3.89 -0.75 5.94
N THR A 189 3.29 -1.88 6.31
CA THR A 189 3.88 -3.21 6.08
C THR A 189 3.05 -3.96 5.05
N MET A 190 3.71 -4.52 4.05
CA MET A 190 3.09 -5.47 3.13
C MET A 190 3.84 -6.80 3.25
N GLU A 191 3.14 -7.87 3.59
CA GLU A 191 3.71 -9.20 3.75
C GLU A 191 3.10 -10.20 2.77
N GLY A 192 3.97 -10.95 2.08
CA GLY A 192 3.55 -12.03 1.20
C GLY A 192 4.71 -12.71 0.48
N ALA A 193 4.40 -13.51 -0.52
CA ALA A 193 5.37 -14.37 -1.21
C ALA A 193 5.23 -14.38 -2.74
N VAL A 194 4.01 -14.38 -3.29
CA VAL A 194 3.78 -14.42 -4.74
C VAL A 194 2.93 -13.25 -5.16
N ASP A 195 3.45 -12.41 -6.06
CA ASP A 195 2.78 -11.24 -6.63
C ASP A 195 2.06 -10.39 -5.57
N PHE A 196 2.63 -10.30 -4.37
CA PHE A 196 1.87 -9.86 -3.20
C PHE A 196 1.60 -8.36 -3.17
N ILE A 197 2.22 -7.59 -4.08
CA ILE A 197 1.83 -6.23 -4.45
C ILE A 197 1.62 -6.20 -5.97
N PHE A 198 0.37 -6.13 -6.42
CA PHE A 198 0.04 -6.25 -7.84
C PHE A 198 -1.07 -5.29 -8.26
N GLY A 199 -1.21 -5.07 -9.56
CA GLY A 199 -2.22 -4.18 -10.13
C GLY A 199 -1.64 -3.05 -10.99
N ASN A 200 -2.41 -1.99 -11.21
CA ASN A 200 -2.11 -0.90 -12.14
C ASN A 200 -2.23 0.50 -11.51
N GLY A 201 -2.12 0.60 -10.18
CA GLY A 201 -2.06 1.89 -9.47
C GLY A 201 -0.91 2.79 -9.92
N GLN A 202 -1.09 4.10 -9.77
CA GLN A 202 -0.02 5.11 -9.77
C GLN A 202 0.35 5.37 -8.31
N SER A 203 1.31 4.60 -7.79
CA SER A 203 1.46 4.46 -6.35
C SER A 203 2.87 4.69 -5.87
N ILE A 204 2.97 5.43 -4.76
CA ILE A 204 4.21 5.59 -4.00
C ILE A 204 4.05 4.86 -2.67
N TYR A 205 4.99 3.96 -2.41
CA TYR A 205 5.19 3.25 -1.16
C TYR A 205 6.42 3.85 -0.49
N GLU A 206 6.25 4.61 0.59
CA GLU A 206 7.33 5.38 1.21
C GLU A 206 7.60 4.97 2.66
N GLY A 207 8.85 4.61 2.97
CA GLY A 207 9.23 4.17 4.31
C GLY A 207 8.56 2.87 4.74
N CYS A 208 8.09 2.07 3.79
CA CYS A 208 7.36 0.84 4.07
C CYS A 208 8.32 -0.33 4.34
N LEU A 209 7.84 -1.30 5.13
CA LEU A 209 8.45 -2.61 5.25
C LEU A 209 7.81 -3.57 4.23
N ILE A 210 8.65 -4.12 3.36
CA ILE A 210 8.27 -5.16 2.40
C ILE A 210 8.75 -6.49 2.96
N SER A 211 7.83 -7.25 3.58
CA SER A 211 8.11 -8.47 4.32
C SER A 211 7.90 -9.70 3.44
N VAL A 212 8.99 -10.34 3.04
CA VAL A 212 9.01 -11.49 2.12
C VAL A 212 8.85 -12.80 2.90
N ASN A 213 7.94 -13.66 2.45
CA ASN A 213 7.69 -14.98 3.03
C ASN A 213 7.85 -16.10 1.99
N ALA A 214 8.93 -16.06 1.20
CA ALA A 214 9.15 -16.98 0.09
C ALA A 214 9.54 -18.41 0.53
N ASP A 215 9.93 -18.62 1.78
CA ASP A 215 10.13 -19.97 2.34
C ASP A 215 8.84 -20.80 2.32
N ALA A 216 7.67 -20.14 2.32
CA ALA A 216 6.37 -20.79 2.18
C ALA A 216 6.10 -21.34 0.77
N LEU A 217 7.06 -21.27 -0.15
CA LEU A 217 6.92 -21.68 -1.55
C LEU A 217 7.66 -22.98 -1.89
N ASP A 218 8.05 -23.77 -0.89
CA ASP A 218 8.65 -25.11 -1.04
C ASP A 218 9.87 -25.11 -1.98
N GLY A 219 10.76 -24.14 -1.80
CA GLY A 219 11.98 -23.97 -2.61
C GLY A 219 11.79 -23.18 -3.91
N SER A 220 10.56 -22.77 -4.23
CA SER A 220 10.28 -21.85 -5.34
C SER A 220 10.64 -20.41 -4.98
N LEU A 221 10.88 -19.59 -5.99
CA LEU A 221 11.15 -18.17 -5.82
C LEU A 221 9.85 -17.37 -5.67
N GLY A 222 9.86 -16.38 -4.78
CA GLY A 222 8.77 -15.43 -4.63
C GLY A 222 8.86 -14.25 -5.59
N TYR A 223 7.80 -13.43 -5.64
CA TYR A 223 7.73 -12.20 -6.42
C TYR A 223 7.11 -11.10 -5.56
N ILE A 224 7.84 -10.00 -5.36
CA ILE A 224 7.31 -8.85 -4.61
C ILE A 224 6.22 -8.15 -5.43
N THR A 225 6.50 -7.86 -6.70
CA THR A 225 5.59 -7.07 -7.53
C THR A 225 5.12 -7.79 -8.79
N ALA A 226 3.85 -7.56 -9.15
CA ALA A 226 3.30 -7.87 -10.47
C ALA A 226 2.53 -6.67 -11.02
N GLN A 227 3.26 -5.73 -11.63
CA GLN A 227 2.68 -4.47 -12.11
C GLN A 227 2.05 -4.63 -13.50
N GLY A 228 0.88 -4.03 -13.68
CA GLY A 228 -0.06 -4.29 -14.77
C GLY A 228 -0.26 -3.16 -15.76
N ARG A 229 0.68 -2.23 -15.92
CA ARG A 229 0.62 -1.18 -16.95
C ARG A 229 0.67 -1.78 -18.35
N SER A 230 -0.35 -1.50 -19.15
CA SER A 230 -0.51 -2.03 -20.53
C SER A 230 -0.42 -0.98 -21.63
N ASN A 231 -0.26 0.30 -21.28
CA ASN A 231 -0.11 1.37 -22.25
C ASN A 231 1.12 2.23 -21.88
N PRO A 232 2.03 2.51 -22.82
CA PRO A 232 3.21 3.33 -22.55
C PRO A 232 2.88 4.75 -22.10
N ASN A 233 1.70 5.28 -22.47
CA ASN A 233 1.26 6.63 -22.12
C ASN A 233 0.59 6.72 -20.74
N ASP A 234 0.26 5.59 -20.12
CA ASP A 234 -0.32 5.58 -18.77
C ASP A 234 0.72 6.06 -17.75
N LYS A 235 0.27 6.79 -16.73
CA LYS A 235 1.11 7.26 -15.62
C LYS A 235 1.29 6.23 -14.50
N SER A 236 0.60 5.09 -14.57
CA SER A 236 0.63 4.04 -13.55
C SER A 236 2.01 3.39 -13.36
N GLY A 237 2.30 2.96 -12.15
CA GLY A 237 3.60 2.42 -11.78
C GLY A 237 3.70 2.30 -10.28
N PHE A 238 4.53 1.38 -9.82
CA PHE A 238 4.82 1.24 -8.40
C PHE A 238 6.20 1.82 -8.10
N VAL A 239 6.23 2.79 -7.19
CA VAL A 239 7.47 3.41 -6.72
C VAL A 239 7.64 3.09 -5.25
N PHE A 240 8.68 2.32 -4.93
CA PHE A 240 9.12 2.04 -3.58
C PHE A 240 10.25 3.03 -3.25
N LYS A 241 10.02 3.86 -2.25
CA LYS A 241 10.92 4.95 -1.85
C LYS A 241 11.31 4.80 -0.39
N ASN A 242 12.61 4.75 -0.09
CA ASN A 242 13.10 4.60 1.29
C ASN A 242 12.52 3.37 2.02
N CYS A 243 12.17 2.30 1.29
CA CYS A 243 11.60 1.09 1.88
C CYS A 243 12.69 0.12 2.36
N ASP A 244 12.33 -0.76 3.28
CA ASP A 244 13.16 -1.91 3.67
C ASP A 244 12.55 -3.19 3.11
N VAL A 245 13.32 -3.93 2.31
CA VAL A 245 12.96 -5.24 1.75
C VAL A 245 13.69 -6.30 2.55
N ASN A 246 12.94 -7.06 3.33
CA ASN A 246 13.48 -8.09 4.20
C ASN A 246 12.52 -9.28 4.34
N GLY A 247 12.92 -10.35 5.01
CA GLY A 247 12.08 -11.53 5.22
C GLY A 247 12.88 -12.81 5.06
N ASN A 248 12.22 -13.86 4.56
CA ASN A 248 12.81 -15.18 4.38
C ASN A 248 12.54 -15.73 2.97
N GLY A 249 13.35 -16.71 2.57
CA GLY A 249 13.37 -17.25 1.22
C GLY A 249 14.01 -16.32 0.20
N GLN A 250 13.96 -16.72 -1.07
CA GLN A 250 14.50 -15.95 -2.19
C GLN A 250 13.37 -15.40 -3.06
N THR A 251 13.49 -14.14 -3.49
CA THR A 251 12.46 -13.46 -4.26
C THR A 251 13.03 -12.56 -5.36
N PHE A 252 12.30 -12.45 -6.46
CA PHE A 252 12.46 -11.36 -7.41
C PHE A 252 11.77 -10.10 -6.90
N LEU A 253 12.36 -8.93 -7.19
CA LEU A 253 11.73 -7.62 -6.99
C LEU A 253 10.41 -7.49 -7.76
N GLY A 254 10.28 -8.21 -8.88
CA GLY A 254 9.01 -8.33 -9.58
C GLY A 254 9.07 -9.05 -10.91
N ARG A 255 7.88 -9.21 -11.46
CA ARG A 255 7.63 -9.65 -12.83
C ARG A 255 6.54 -8.80 -13.48
N PRO A 256 6.53 -8.66 -14.81
CA PRO A 256 5.46 -7.94 -15.49
C PRO A 256 4.15 -8.73 -15.50
N TRP A 257 3.06 -8.12 -15.04
CA TRP A 257 1.72 -8.65 -15.30
C TRP A 257 1.24 -8.29 -16.72
N ARG A 258 1.61 -7.08 -17.18
CA ARG A 258 1.34 -6.54 -18.51
C ARG A 258 2.62 -5.98 -19.17
N ASP A 259 2.55 -5.72 -20.47
CA ASP A 259 3.66 -5.45 -21.39
C ASP A 259 4.43 -4.14 -21.15
N TYR A 260 3.87 -3.18 -20.43
CA TYR A 260 4.52 -1.89 -20.12
C TYR A 260 4.75 -1.70 -18.61
N ALA A 261 4.89 -2.82 -17.89
CA ALA A 261 5.01 -2.83 -16.45
C ALA A 261 6.12 -1.87 -15.97
N ARG A 262 5.82 -1.09 -14.94
CA ARG A 262 6.74 -0.09 -14.38
C ARG A 262 6.85 -0.22 -12.87
N VAL A 263 8.06 -0.50 -12.41
CA VAL A 263 8.39 -0.66 -10.99
C VAL A 263 9.74 0.01 -10.73
N ILE A 264 9.79 0.84 -9.69
CA ILE A 264 10.98 1.60 -9.31
C ILE A 264 11.25 1.34 -7.83
N PHE A 265 12.44 0.86 -7.51
CA PHE A 265 13.00 0.88 -6.15
C PHE A 265 14.02 2.00 -6.07
N TYR A 266 13.77 2.98 -5.20
CA TYR A 266 14.56 4.20 -5.04
C TYR A 266 14.95 4.39 -3.57
N ASP A 267 16.25 4.42 -3.29
CA ASP A 267 16.80 4.55 -1.93
C ASP A 267 16.33 3.45 -0.96
N CYS A 268 16.00 2.25 -1.47
CA CYS A 268 15.57 1.13 -0.64
C CYS A 268 16.75 0.36 -0.03
N ASN A 269 16.57 -0.18 1.17
CA ASN A 269 17.45 -1.20 1.72
C ASN A 269 16.92 -2.59 1.33
N MET A 270 17.80 -3.49 0.88
CA MET A 270 17.44 -4.84 0.46
C MET A 270 18.34 -5.86 1.16
N SER A 271 17.73 -6.73 1.96
CA SER A 271 18.43 -7.87 2.56
C SER A 271 18.75 -8.95 1.51
N SER A 272 19.41 -10.02 1.92
CA SER A 272 19.82 -11.11 1.02
C SER A 272 18.66 -11.93 0.43
N VAL A 273 17.40 -11.59 0.73
CA VAL A 273 16.22 -12.24 0.13
C VAL A 273 16.09 -11.96 -1.37
N THR A 274 16.62 -10.84 -1.86
CA THR A 274 16.55 -10.49 -3.28
C THR A 274 17.51 -11.34 -4.12
N THR A 275 16.98 -11.98 -5.16
CA THR A 275 17.79 -12.81 -6.07
C THR A 275 18.84 -11.97 -6.81
N PRO A 276 20.00 -12.54 -7.19
CA PRO A 276 21.02 -11.82 -7.95
C PRO A 276 20.52 -11.24 -9.28
N GLN A 277 19.62 -11.94 -9.96
CA GLN A 277 18.96 -11.51 -11.20
C GLN A 277 18.06 -10.29 -10.97
N GLY A 278 17.48 -10.15 -9.78
CA GLY A 278 16.63 -9.05 -9.33
C GLY A 278 15.22 -9.08 -9.93
N TRP A 279 15.10 -9.30 -11.24
CA TRP A 279 13.83 -9.21 -11.97
C TRP A 279 13.63 -10.43 -12.87
N ASP A 280 12.36 -10.76 -13.11
CA ASP A 280 11.94 -11.79 -14.07
C ASP A 280 11.08 -11.15 -15.16
N ALA A 281 11.35 -11.45 -16.43
CA ALA A 281 10.55 -10.99 -17.56
C ALA A 281 9.28 -11.85 -17.75
N GLY A 282 9.20 -13.02 -17.11
CA GLY A 282 8.07 -13.94 -17.22
C GLY A 282 7.71 -14.24 -18.67
N LYS A 283 6.44 -14.06 -19.03
CA LYS A 283 5.95 -14.28 -20.40
C LYS A 283 6.37 -13.20 -21.43
N PHE A 284 7.14 -12.20 -21.01
CA PHE A 284 7.57 -11.07 -21.85
C PHE A 284 9.06 -11.12 -22.21
N VAL A 285 9.70 -12.29 -22.07
CA VAL A 285 11.03 -12.54 -22.65
C VAL A 285 11.04 -12.16 -24.13
N GLY A 286 12.03 -11.38 -24.56
CA GLY A 286 12.13 -10.79 -25.90
C GLY A 286 11.39 -9.46 -26.09
N LYS A 287 10.65 -8.98 -25.09
CA LYS A 287 9.93 -7.68 -25.10
C LYS A 287 10.37 -6.77 -23.95
N GLU A 288 11.51 -7.05 -23.31
CA GLU A 288 11.96 -6.40 -22.09
C GLU A 288 12.20 -4.90 -22.25
N LYS A 289 12.46 -4.43 -23.48
CA LYS A 289 12.59 -3.00 -23.81
C LYS A 289 11.33 -2.16 -23.53
N GLN A 290 10.16 -2.81 -23.39
CA GLN A 290 8.90 -2.15 -23.04
C GLN A 290 8.73 -1.98 -21.52
N LEU A 291 9.47 -2.76 -20.73
CA LEU A 291 9.39 -2.76 -19.27
C LEU A 291 10.22 -1.61 -18.69
N THR A 292 9.75 -1.02 -17.59
CA THR A 292 10.47 0.01 -16.84
C THR A 292 10.74 -0.47 -15.43
N PHE A 293 11.72 -1.37 -15.28
CA PHE A 293 12.16 -1.89 -13.98
C PHE A 293 13.47 -1.25 -13.56
N VAL A 294 13.45 -0.53 -12.45
CA VAL A 294 14.54 0.37 -12.04
C VAL A 294 14.91 0.10 -10.59
N GLU A 295 16.21 0.09 -10.33
CA GLU A 295 16.80 0.16 -8.99
C GLU A 295 17.79 1.31 -9.01
N GLU A 296 17.57 2.31 -8.16
CA GLU A 296 18.43 3.48 -8.02
C GLU A 296 18.76 3.69 -6.54
N ASN A 297 20.05 3.91 -6.23
CA ASN A 297 20.59 4.15 -4.89
C ASN A 297 20.21 3.11 -3.80
N CYS A 298 19.76 1.92 -4.20
CA CYS A 298 19.43 0.85 -3.26
C CYS A 298 20.70 0.28 -2.60
N LYS A 299 20.58 -0.11 -1.34
CA LYS A 299 21.68 -0.58 -0.47
C LYS A 299 21.37 -1.93 0.16
N GLY A 300 22.39 -2.56 0.72
CA GLY A 300 22.27 -3.86 1.39
C GLY A 300 22.69 -5.02 0.48
N MET A 301 22.74 -6.23 1.04
CA MET A 301 23.25 -7.41 0.35
C MET A 301 22.44 -7.76 -0.90
N GLY A 302 21.11 -7.56 -0.85
CA GLY A 302 20.21 -7.81 -1.96
C GLY A 302 20.37 -6.84 -3.12
N SER A 303 20.97 -5.67 -2.92
CA SER A 303 21.17 -4.64 -3.94
C SER A 303 22.43 -4.84 -4.79
N ASN A 304 23.21 -5.90 -4.57
CA ASN A 304 24.35 -6.20 -5.43
C ASN A 304 23.88 -6.45 -6.88
N ASN A 305 24.22 -5.52 -7.76
CA ASN A 305 23.72 -5.51 -9.12
C ASN A 305 24.62 -6.21 -10.16
N SER A 306 25.73 -6.84 -9.74
CA SER A 306 26.73 -7.41 -10.65
C SER A 306 26.20 -8.56 -11.52
N LYS A 307 25.07 -9.17 -11.13
CA LYS A 307 24.40 -10.28 -11.83
C LYS A 307 22.96 -9.94 -12.23
N ARG A 308 22.56 -8.67 -12.16
CA ARG A 308 21.22 -8.24 -12.55
C ARG A 308 20.98 -8.55 -14.02
N VAL A 309 19.72 -8.76 -14.35
CA VAL A 309 19.29 -8.85 -15.74
C VAL A 309 19.80 -7.64 -16.55
N PRO A 310 20.32 -7.86 -17.77
CA PRO A 310 20.95 -6.79 -18.55
C PRO A 310 19.94 -5.77 -19.10
N TRP A 311 18.66 -6.12 -19.10
CA TRP A 311 17.56 -5.28 -19.59
C TRP A 311 16.96 -4.37 -18.50
N LYS A 312 17.52 -4.33 -17.29
CA LYS A 312 17.11 -3.38 -16.25
C LYS A 312 17.14 -1.96 -16.82
N ALA A 313 16.04 -1.23 -16.65
CA ALA A 313 15.91 0.13 -17.16
C ALA A 313 16.78 1.09 -16.35
N LYS A 314 17.14 2.20 -17.00
CA LYS A 314 17.78 3.35 -16.35
C LYS A 314 17.02 4.60 -16.74
N LEU A 315 16.60 5.37 -15.75
CA LEU A 315 15.91 6.63 -15.93
C LEU A 315 16.90 7.80 -15.76
N SER A 316 16.59 8.93 -16.40
CA SER A 316 17.26 10.18 -16.11
C SER A 316 16.92 10.68 -14.70
N GLN A 317 17.76 11.54 -14.14
CA GLN A 317 17.50 12.17 -12.84
C GLN A 317 16.18 12.93 -12.82
N GLN A 318 15.81 13.59 -13.93
CA GLN A 318 14.55 14.30 -14.06
C GLN A 318 13.35 13.35 -14.02
N GLU A 319 13.40 12.23 -14.75
CA GLU A 319 12.33 11.22 -14.72
C GLU A 319 12.20 10.58 -13.34
N LEU A 320 13.33 10.28 -12.67
CA LEU A 320 13.33 9.76 -11.30
C LEU A 320 12.66 10.75 -10.33
N GLN A 321 13.04 12.03 -10.39
CA GLN A 321 12.42 13.07 -9.54
C GLN A 321 10.92 13.20 -9.80
N GLN A 322 10.48 13.11 -11.06
CA GLN A 322 9.06 13.16 -11.40
C GLN A 322 8.29 11.96 -10.83
N LEU A 323 8.84 10.75 -10.93
CA LEU A 323 8.14 9.53 -10.51
C LEU A 323 8.21 9.27 -8.99
N THR A 324 9.21 9.82 -8.31
CA THR A 324 9.43 9.65 -6.85
C THR A 324 8.88 10.81 -6.00
N SER A 325 8.31 11.82 -6.65
CA SER A 325 7.70 12.99 -6.00
C SER A 325 6.19 12.89 -6.00
N LEU A 326 5.58 13.32 -4.90
CA LEU A 326 4.12 13.44 -4.79
C LEU A 326 3.59 14.74 -5.44
N PHE A 327 4.47 15.61 -5.92
CA PHE A 327 4.15 16.97 -6.34
C PHE A 327 4.14 17.20 -7.87
N HIS A 328 4.28 16.15 -8.67
CA HIS A 328 4.39 16.24 -10.14
C HIS A 328 3.27 15.54 -10.90
#